data_AF-A0A7C4ZRH6-F1
#
_entry.id   AF-A0A7C4ZRH6-F1
#
_cell.length_a   1.000
_cell.length_b   1.000
_cell.length_c   1.000
_cell.angle_alpha   90.00
_cell.angle_beta   90.00
_cell.angle_gamma   90.00
#
_symmetry.space_group_name_H-M   'P 1'
#
loop_
_entity.id
_entity.type
_entity.pdbx_description
1 polymer ?
#
loop_
_entity_poly.entity_id
_entity_poly.type
_entity_poly.pdbx_seq_one_letter_code
_entity_poly.pdbx_strand_id
1 'polypeptide(L)'
;MKRRKRDILLLSLWTVLIALIVIKSYWISYNTANRLIYEKPAYPGYDLSRAEPLDLLVLAMAGAIVVIFLSDFSGVIWGFFASVISAFIIGVIYVVVYMWFFLDLGSLFSALAYGWEWAVFISTSIVFALMFPWIFCVCLLSFVIGSFLRALVE
;
A
#
# COMPACT_ATOMS: atom_id res chain seq x y z
N MET A 1 -27.55 10.28 -4.62
CA MET A 1 -27.20 8.84 -4.46
C MET A 1 -26.20 8.33 -5.50
N LYS A 2 -26.37 8.62 -6.81
CA LYS A 2 -25.43 8.16 -7.86
C LYS A 2 -23.99 8.69 -7.71
N ARG A 3 -23.81 9.98 -7.36
CA ARG A 3 -22.48 10.61 -7.15
C ARG A 3 -21.69 9.91 -6.02
N ARG A 4 -22.28 9.79 -4.83
CA ARG A 4 -21.67 9.10 -3.68
C ARG A 4 -21.21 7.66 -3.99
N LYS A 5 -21.98 6.88 -4.76
CA LYS A 5 -21.57 5.52 -5.17
C LYS A 5 -20.34 5.52 -6.07
N ARG A 6 -20.26 6.48 -6.99
CA ARG A 6 -19.10 6.68 -7.87
C ARG A 6 -17.86 7.06 -7.06
N ASP A 7 -17.99 7.98 -6.11
CA ASP A 7 -16.85 8.45 -5.31
C ASP A 7 -16.26 7.31 -4.46
N ILE A 8 -17.12 6.49 -3.84
CA ILE A 8 -16.70 5.28 -3.11
C ILE A 8 -15.96 4.32 -4.05
N LEU A 9 -16.46 4.11 -5.27
CA LEU A 9 -15.84 3.22 -6.24
C LEU A 9 -14.47 3.73 -6.73
N LEU A 10 -14.33 5.04 -6.94
CA LEU A 10 -13.04 5.63 -7.34
C LEU A 10 -12.01 5.50 -6.22
N LEU A 11 -12.40 5.79 -4.98
CA LEU A 11 -11.53 5.65 -3.81
C LEU A 11 -11.16 4.19 -3.53
N SER A 12 -12.09 3.25 -3.73
CA SER A 12 -11.79 1.83 -3.55
C SER A 12 -10.82 1.31 -4.61
N LEU A 13 -10.99 1.69 -5.88
CA LEU A 13 -10.04 1.35 -6.95
C LEU A 13 -8.66 1.93 -6.68
N TRP A 14 -8.60 3.18 -6.21
CA TRP A 14 -7.36 3.82 -5.83
C TRP A 14 -6.66 3.11 -4.65
N THR A 15 -7.42 2.74 -3.63
CA THR A 15 -6.95 1.95 -2.49
C THR A 15 -6.35 0.61 -2.95
N VAL A 16 -7.05 -0.10 -3.85
CA VAL A 16 -6.59 -1.37 -4.41
C VAL A 16 -5.28 -1.18 -5.18
N LEU A 17 -5.16 -0.11 -5.97
CA LEU A 17 -3.93 0.18 -6.71
C LEU A 17 -2.73 0.42 -5.78
N ILE A 18 -2.91 1.22 -4.72
CA ILE A 18 -1.86 1.44 -3.71
C ILE A 18 -1.46 0.10 -3.08
N ALA A 19 -2.45 -0.69 -2.63
CA ALA A 19 -2.21 -1.98 -2.00
C ALA A 19 -1.47 -2.95 -2.93
N LEU A 20 -1.84 -3.01 -4.21
CA LEU A 20 -1.18 -3.87 -5.19
C LEU A 20 0.29 -3.52 -5.39
N ILE A 21 0.64 -2.23 -5.40
CA ILE A 21 2.05 -1.78 -5.51
C ILE A 21 2.84 -2.22 -4.28
N VAL A 22 2.28 -2.07 -3.07
CA VAL A 22 2.91 -2.54 -1.83
C VAL A 22 3.11 -4.06 -1.86
N ILE A 23 2.07 -4.81 -2.24
CA ILE A 23 2.07 -6.27 -2.36
C ILE A 23 3.12 -6.73 -3.37
N LYS A 24 3.15 -6.12 -4.57
CA LYS A 24 4.14 -6.38 -5.62
C LYS A 24 5.55 -6.16 -5.10
N SER A 25 5.81 -5.02 -4.45
CA SER A 25 7.13 -4.66 -3.93
C SER A 25 7.62 -5.68 -2.91
N TYR A 26 6.75 -6.08 -1.96
CA TYR A 26 7.09 -7.10 -0.98
C TYR A 26 7.35 -8.47 -1.62
N TRP A 27 6.46 -8.92 -2.51
CA TRP A 27 6.61 -10.20 -3.20
C TRP A 27 7.90 -10.29 -4.02
N ILE A 28 8.22 -9.23 -4.77
CA ILE A 28 9.45 -9.18 -5.57
C ILE A 28 10.70 -9.31 -4.69
N SER A 29 10.70 -8.67 -3.51
CA SER A 29 11.82 -8.76 -2.56
C SER A 29 12.19 -10.22 -2.27
N TYR A 30 11.21 -11.05 -1.93
CA TYR A 30 11.40 -12.46 -1.58
C TYR A 30 11.63 -13.40 -2.75
N ASN A 31 11.48 -12.93 -4.00
CA ASN A 31 11.69 -13.74 -5.20
C ASN A 31 12.93 -13.33 -6.01
N THR A 32 13.58 -12.22 -5.67
CA THR A 32 14.72 -11.69 -6.44
C THR A 32 16.01 -11.63 -5.63
N ALA A 33 15.95 -11.35 -4.33
CA ALA A 33 17.13 -11.34 -3.49
C ALA A 33 17.48 -12.78 -3.09
N ASN A 34 18.61 -13.30 -3.60
CA ASN A 34 19.09 -14.66 -3.28
C ASN A 34 19.05 -14.96 -1.78
N ARG A 35 19.48 -14.01 -0.95
CA ARG A 35 19.47 -14.16 0.51
C ARG A 35 18.06 -14.41 1.06
N LEU A 36 17.05 -13.65 0.61
CA LEU A 36 15.67 -13.78 1.08
C LEU A 36 15.02 -15.10 0.62
N ILE A 37 15.44 -15.62 -0.53
CA ILE A 37 14.98 -16.92 -1.05
C ILE A 37 15.47 -18.07 -0.16
N TYR A 38 16.73 -18.04 0.25
CA TYR A 38 17.35 -19.13 1.02
C TYR A 38 17.16 -19.01 2.54
N GLU A 39 17.35 -17.82 3.10
CA GLU A 39 17.30 -17.60 4.57
C GLU A 39 15.88 -17.31 5.08
N LYS A 40 14.98 -16.85 4.19
CA LYS A 40 13.58 -16.52 4.51
C LYS A 40 13.40 -15.75 5.83
N PRO A 41 14.18 -14.67 6.08
CA PRO A 41 14.05 -13.93 7.33
C PRO A 41 12.66 -13.29 7.41
N ALA A 42 12.11 -13.23 8.63
CA ALA A 42 10.83 -12.57 8.88
C ALA A 42 10.85 -11.07 8.52
N TYR A 43 12.02 -10.43 8.69
CA TYR A 43 12.23 -9.02 8.33
C TYR A 43 13.35 -8.90 7.28
N PRO A 44 13.05 -8.47 6.05
CA PRO A 44 14.02 -8.44 4.95
C PRO A 44 14.97 -7.23 4.98
N GLY A 45 14.78 -6.29 5.91
CA GLY A 45 15.71 -5.19 6.16
C GLY A 45 16.07 -4.38 4.92
N TYR A 46 17.34 -4.41 4.53
CA TYR A 46 17.88 -3.65 3.39
C TYR A 46 17.53 -4.25 2.02
N ASP A 47 17.13 -5.52 1.97
CA ASP A 47 16.80 -6.24 0.73
C ASP A 47 15.34 -6.01 0.29
N LEU A 48 14.63 -5.12 0.98
CA LEU A 48 13.27 -4.74 0.67
C LEU A 48 13.24 -3.94 -0.65
N SER A 49 12.66 -4.54 -1.67
CA SER A 49 12.43 -3.92 -2.97
C SER A 49 11.51 -2.71 -2.82
N ARG A 50 11.92 -1.61 -3.41
CA ARG A 50 11.16 -0.36 -3.43
C ARG A 50 10.24 -0.34 -4.64
N ALA A 51 9.14 0.40 -4.54
CA ALA A 51 8.28 0.66 -5.68
C ALA A 51 9.10 1.22 -6.86
N GLU A 52 8.92 0.64 -8.04
CA GLU A 52 9.66 1.06 -9.22
C GLU A 52 9.19 2.44 -9.67
N PRO A 53 10.04 3.23 -10.36
CA PRO A 53 9.63 4.53 -10.88
C PRO A 53 8.37 4.50 -11.74
N LEU A 54 8.15 3.41 -12.49
CA LEU A 54 6.95 3.20 -13.29
C LEU A 54 5.71 3.00 -12.42
N ASP A 55 5.82 2.24 -11.32
CA ASP A 55 4.72 2.05 -10.37
C ASP A 55 4.32 3.40 -9.75
N LEU A 56 5.31 4.22 -9.38
CA LEU A 56 5.10 5.55 -8.84
C LEU A 56 4.47 6.51 -9.87
N LEU A 57 4.83 6.41 -11.15
CA LEU A 57 4.22 7.22 -12.21
C LEU A 57 2.74 6.82 -12.43
N VAL A 58 2.45 5.53 -12.48
CA VAL A 58 1.07 5.01 -12.63
C VAL A 58 0.22 5.46 -11.44
N LEU A 59 0.77 5.37 -10.24
CA LEU A 59 0.15 5.89 -9.02
C LEU A 59 -0.10 7.40 -9.21
N ALA A 60 0.91 8.18 -9.56
CA ALA A 60 0.78 9.63 -9.77
C ALA A 60 -0.39 10.02 -10.68
N MET A 61 -0.46 9.38 -11.84
CA MET A 61 -1.49 9.63 -12.86
C MET A 61 -2.88 9.19 -12.39
N ALA A 62 -3.02 7.97 -11.87
CA ALA A 62 -4.31 7.47 -11.42
C ALA A 62 -4.84 8.27 -10.22
N GLY A 63 -3.98 8.73 -9.32
CA GLY A 63 -4.37 9.57 -8.20
C GLY A 63 -4.90 10.93 -8.65
N ALA A 64 -4.22 11.58 -9.60
CA ALA A 64 -4.68 12.84 -10.17
C ALA A 64 -6.05 12.68 -10.88
N ILE A 65 -6.22 11.60 -11.65
CA ILE A 65 -7.50 11.26 -12.30
C ILE A 65 -8.62 11.11 -11.27
N VAL A 66 -8.40 10.33 -10.20
CA VAL A 66 -9.40 10.10 -9.16
C VAL A 66 -9.84 11.42 -8.53
N VAL A 67 -8.90 12.30 -8.21
CA VAL A 67 -9.17 13.60 -7.58
C VAL A 67 -10.03 14.50 -8.46
N ILE A 68 -9.78 14.54 -9.77
CA ILE A 68 -10.57 15.32 -10.74
C ILE A 68 -12.04 14.89 -10.74
N PHE A 69 -12.32 13.59 -10.61
CA PHE A 69 -13.67 13.04 -10.73
C PHE A 69 -14.45 12.98 -9.40
N LEU A 70 -13.83 13.27 -8.26
CA LEU A 70 -14.50 13.29 -6.96
C LEU A 70 -15.47 14.47 -6.82
N SER A 71 -16.60 14.26 -6.15
CA SER A 71 -17.65 15.28 -6.07
C SER A 71 -17.30 16.50 -5.22
N ASP A 72 -16.59 16.31 -4.11
CA ASP A 72 -16.46 17.34 -3.06
C ASP A 72 -15.03 17.38 -2.50
N PHE A 73 -14.49 18.58 -2.26
CA PHE A 73 -13.13 18.77 -1.76
C PHE A 73 -12.87 18.08 -0.41
N SER A 74 -13.82 18.17 0.52
CA SER A 74 -13.76 17.45 1.81
C SER A 74 -13.69 15.93 1.61
N GLY A 75 -14.45 15.41 0.63
CA GLY A 75 -14.41 14.00 0.26
C GLY A 75 -13.06 13.57 -0.34
N VAL A 76 -12.36 14.49 -1.02
CA VAL A 76 -10.99 14.22 -1.52
C VAL A 76 -10.01 14.05 -0.36
N ILE A 77 -10.00 14.96 0.62
CA ILE A 77 -9.06 14.90 1.76
C ILE A 77 -9.30 13.65 2.59
N TRP A 78 -10.53 13.42 3.03
CA TRP A 78 -10.86 12.24 3.83
C TRP A 78 -10.72 10.94 3.05
N GLY A 79 -11.06 10.97 1.76
CA GLY A 79 -10.87 9.84 0.84
C GLY A 79 -9.41 9.47 0.66
N PHE A 80 -8.50 10.46 0.60
CA PHE A 80 -7.06 10.23 0.55
C PHE A 80 -6.57 9.47 1.78
N PHE A 81 -6.83 9.98 2.99
CA PHE A 81 -6.39 9.33 4.23
C PHE A 81 -7.03 7.95 4.39
N ALA A 82 -8.33 7.82 4.11
CA ALA A 82 -9.02 6.54 4.15
C ALA A 82 -8.40 5.53 3.18
N SER A 83 -8.03 5.95 1.97
CA SER A 83 -7.42 5.06 0.97
C SER A 83 -6.02 4.62 1.39
N VAL A 84 -5.19 5.54 1.88
CA VAL A 84 -3.83 5.22 2.35
C VAL A 84 -3.88 4.27 3.55
N ILE A 85 -4.72 4.56 4.55
CA ILE A 85 -4.88 3.70 5.74
C ILE A 85 -5.43 2.33 5.35
N SER A 86 -6.43 2.28 4.47
CA SER A 86 -7.01 1.00 4.02
C SER A 86 -5.99 0.17 3.24
N ALA A 87 -5.21 0.79 2.36
CA ALA A 87 -4.14 0.12 1.64
C ALA A 87 -3.03 -0.38 2.57
N PHE A 88 -2.69 0.39 3.61
CA PHE A 88 -1.78 -0.03 4.66
C PHE A 88 -2.27 -1.29 5.37
N ILE A 89 -3.54 -1.31 5.81
CA ILE A 89 -4.14 -2.48 6.47
C ILE A 89 -4.14 -3.70 5.55
N ILE A 90 -4.52 -3.54 4.27
CA ILE A 90 -4.49 -4.63 3.29
C ILE A 90 -3.07 -5.16 3.12
N GLY A 91 -2.08 -4.26 3.01
CA GLY A 91 -0.67 -4.64 2.95
C GLY A 91 -0.22 -5.43 4.17
N VAL A 92 -0.60 -5.00 5.37
CA VAL A 92 -0.26 -5.70 6.63
C VAL A 92 -0.87 -7.09 6.65
N ILE A 93 -2.15 -7.23 6.33
CA ILE A 93 -2.83 -8.53 6.25
C ILE A 93 -2.11 -9.45 5.26
N TYR A 94 -1.77 -8.93 4.09
CA TYR A 94 -1.05 -9.70 3.08
C TYR A 94 0.32 -10.17 3.58
N VAL A 95 1.11 -9.29 4.19
CA VAL A 95 2.46 -9.63 4.70
C VAL A 95 2.36 -10.64 5.85
N VAL A 96 1.38 -10.51 6.75
CA VAL A 96 1.12 -11.51 7.80
C VAL A 96 0.87 -12.89 7.17
N VAL A 97 -0.08 -12.96 6.22
CA VAL A 97 -0.43 -14.21 5.53
C VAL A 97 0.79 -14.77 4.77
N TYR A 98 1.56 -13.91 4.11
CA TYR A 98 2.75 -14.31 3.38
C TYR A 98 3.81 -14.94 4.30
N MET A 99 4.13 -14.28 5.41
CA MET A 99 5.07 -14.83 6.39
C MET A 99 4.56 -16.14 6.99
N TRP A 100 3.26 -16.22 7.29
CA TRP A 100 2.67 -17.38 7.93
C TRP A 100 2.75 -18.63 7.04
N PHE A 101 2.37 -18.49 5.76
CA PHE A 101 2.19 -19.64 4.86
C PHE A 101 3.30 -19.81 3.83
N PHE A 102 3.87 -18.74 3.28
CA PHE A 102 4.89 -18.83 2.22
C PHE A 102 6.31 -18.90 2.78
N LEU A 103 6.57 -18.19 3.88
CA LEU A 103 7.85 -18.30 4.59
C LEU A 103 7.87 -19.42 5.63
N ASP A 104 6.74 -20.11 5.84
CA ASP A 104 6.57 -21.19 6.81
C ASP A 104 6.90 -20.78 8.27
N LEU A 105 6.78 -19.49 8.59
CA LEU A 105 7.00 -18.96 9.93
C LEU A 105 5.80 -19.19 10.86
N GLY A 106 4.68 -19.70 10.34
CA GLY A 106 3.48 -19.99 11.11
C GLY A 106 3.73 -20.96 12.26
N SER A 107 4.59 -21.96 12.05
CA SER A 107 5.01 -22.91 13.10
C SER A 107 5.77 -22.22 14.23
N LEU A 108 6.70 -21.32 13.90
CA LEU A 108 7.47 -20.52 14.84
C LEU A 108 6.55 -19.59 15.67
N PHE A 109 5.65 -18.86 15.00
CA PHE A 109 4.71 -17.97 15.70
C PHE A 109 3.71 -18.73 16.57
N SER A 110 3.34 -19.94 16.19
CA SER A 110 2.42 -20.77 16.99
C SER A 110 3.10 -21.43 18.19
N ALA A 111 4.43 -21.52 18.21
CA ALA A 111 5.19 -22.07 19.32
C ALA A 111 5.31 -21.11 20.53
N LEU A 112 5.08 -19.81 20.31
CA LEU A 112 5.12 -18.78 21.35
C LEU A 112 3.71 -18.36 21.73
N ALA A 113 3.45 -18.18 23.03
CA ALA A 113 2.24 -17.53 23.48
C ALA A 113 2.18 -16.12 22.87
N TYR A 114 1.06 -15.79 22.19
CA TYR A 114 0.87 -14.53 21.47
C TYR A 114 1.87 -14.27 20.33
N GLY A 115 2.48 -15.31 19.73
CA GLY A 115 3.42 -15.12 18.61
C GLY A 115 2.81 -14.47 17.36
N TRP A 116 1.47 -14.47 17.24
CA TRP A 116 0.77 -13.71 16.20
C TRP A 116 0.98 -12.19 16.32
N GLU A 117 1.20 -11.66 17.53
CA GLU A 117 1.48 -10.23 17.75
C GLU A 117 2.79 -9.82 17.08
N TRP A 118 3.81 -10.69 17.14
CA TRP A 118 5.08 -10.49 16.46
C TRP A 118 4.92 -10.48 14.95
N ALA A 119 4.10 -11.38 14.39
CA ALA A 119 3.82 -11.38 12.96
C ALA A 119 3.16 -10.07 12.51
N VAL A 120 2.19 -9.57 13.28
CA VAL A 120 1.51 -8.28 13.00
C VAL A 120 2.48 -7.10 13.14
N PHE A 121 3.30 -7.08 14.20
CA PHE A 121 4.28 -6.02 14.43
C PHE A 121 5.29 -5.93 13.29
N ILE A 122 5.93 -7.06 12.93
CA ILE A 122 6.90 -7.13 11.84
C ILE A 122 6.27 -6.71 10.52
N SER A 123 5.06 -7.21 10.22
CA SER A 123 4.32 -6.82 9.01
C SER A 123 4.04 -5.33 8.95
N THR A 124 3.65 -4.74 10.08
CA THR A 124 3.37 -3.30 10.21
C THR A 124 4.63 -2.49 9.89
N SER A 125 5.79 -2.87 10.45
CA SER A 125 7.07 -2.20 10.18
C SER A 125 7.48 -2.29 8.71
N ILE A 126 7.31 -3.46 8.09
CA ILE A 126 7.64 -3.69 6.67
C ILE A 126 6.76 -2.84 5.77
N VAL A 127 5.44 -2.89 5.95
CA VAL A 127 4.49 -2.14 5.12
C VAL A 127 4.68 -0.64 5.30
N PHE A 128 4.99 -0.20 6.52
CA PHE A 128 5.36 1.18 6.78
C PHE A 128 6.60 1.60 5.97
N ALA A 129 7.66 0.79 5.96
CA ALA A 129 8.87 1.05 5.19
C ALA A 129 8.65 1.00 3.66
N LEU A 130 7.70 0.19 3.17
CA LEU A 130 7.32 0.16 1.75
C LEU A 130 6.53 1.40 1.35
N MET A 131 5.62 1.87 2.21
CA MET A 131 4.75 3.01 1.91
C MET A 131 5.44 4.37 2.13
N PHE A 132 6.30 4.48 3.15
CA PHE A 132 6.95 5.73 3.52
C PHE A 132 8.44 5.74 3.13
N PRO A 133 8.96 6.84 2.56
CA PRO A 133 8.24 8.08 2.24
C PRO A 133 7.61 8.08 0.84
N TRP A 134 8.05 7.18 -0.06
CA TRP A 134 7.86 7.37 -1.51
C TRP A 134 6.41 7.28 -1.98
N ILE A 135 5.71 6.19 -1.67
CA ILE A 135 4.31 5.99 -2.08
C ILE A 135 3.45 7.10 -1.47
N PHE A 136 3.65 7.42 -0.19
CA PHE A 136 2.92 8.49 0.48
C PHE A 136 3.13 9.86 -0.20
N CYS A 137 4.37 10.26 -0.44
CA CYS A 137 4.69 11.54 -1.10
C CYS A 137 4.13 11.62 -2.52
N VAL A 138 4.20 10.53 -3.29
CA VAL A 138 3.65 10.48 -4.64
C VAL A 138 2.13 10.59 -4.61
N CYS A 139 1.44 9.87 -3.72
CA CYS A 139 0.00 10.02 -3.54
C CYS A 139 -0.36 11.47 -3.17
N LEU A 140 0.43 12.13 -2.33
CA LEU A 140 0.21 13.53 -1.93
C LEU A 140 0.43 14.50 -3.10
N LEU A 141 1.47 14.30 -3.91
CA LEU A 141 1.69 15.07 -5.15
C LEU A 141 0.54 14.88 -6.14
N SER A 142 0.06 13.64 -6.30
CA SER A 142 -1.12 13.32 -7.14
C SER A 142 -2.34 14.10 -6.70
N PHE A 143 -2.54 14.19 -5.39
CA PHE A 143 -3.62 14.93 -4.77
C PHE A 143 -3.53 16.43 -5.07
N VAL A 144 -2.34 17.02 -4.91
CA VAL A 144 -2.11 18.44 -5.21
C VAL A 144 -2.37 18.72 -6.69
N ILE A 145 -1.77 17.94 -7.59
CA ILE A 145 -1.93 18.09 -9.04
C ILE A 145 -3.40 17.94 -9.45
N GLY A 146 -4.06 16.89 -8.97
CA GLY A 146 -5.47 16.64 -9.26
C GLY A 146 -6.39 17.76 -8.77
N SER A 147 -6.09 18.35 -7.60
CA SER A 147 -6.86 19.47 -7.05
C SER A 147 -6.70 20.74 -7.90
N PHE A 148 -5.49 21.04 -8.37
CA PHE A 148 -5.26 22.14 -9.31
C PHE A 148 -5.97 21.92 -10.64
N LEU A 149 -5.89 20.71 -11.21
CA LEU A 149 -6.57 20.39 -12.47
C LEU A 149 -8.08 20.49 -12.35
N ARG A 150 -8.65 20.04 -11.23
CA ARG A 150 -10.08 20.20 -10.94
C ARG A 150 -10.50 21.67 -10.92
N ALA A 151 -9.72 22.53 -10.26
CA ALA A 151 -9.99 23.96 -10.19
C ALA A 151 -9.88 24.69 -11.54
N LEU A 152 -9.23 24.09 -12.54
CA LEU A 152 -9.17 24.63 -13.92
C LEU A 152 -10.34 24.17 -14.79
N VAL A 153 -11.02 23.08 -14.41
CA VAL A 153 -12.13 22.48 -15.17
C VAL A 153 -13.50 22.94 -14.64
N GLU A 154 -13.59 23.32 -13.37
CA GLU A 154 -14.74 23.99 -12.75
C GLU A 154 -14.77 25.50 -13.06
#